data_AF-A0A949WSU9-F1
#
_entry.id   AF-A0A949WSU9-F1
#
_cell.length_a   1.000
_cell.length_b   1.000
_cell.length_c   1.000
_cell.angle_alpha   90.00
_cell.angle_beta   90.00
_cell.angle_gamma   90.00
#
_symmetry.space_group_name_H-M   'P 1'
#
loop_
_entity.id
_entity.type
_entity.pdbx_description
1 polymer ?
#
loop_
_entity_poly.entity_id
_entity_poly.type
_entity_poly.pdbx_seq_one_letter_code
_entity_poly.pdbx_strand_id
1 'polypeptide(L)'
;MNASKPEVVVITGASAGIGRATVQAFAKRGAHIGLVARSLDGLEGACREVEKLGGKALVLPTDVADPEQVEKAAAAVEEAFGSIDIWVNNAMASILSPFMEMNLDDFRRATEVTYLGYVYGTMSALKRMKPRDRGTIVQVGSALAYRSIPLQSAYCGAKSAIRGFTDSLRCELIHDNSNVHITMVQMPAVNTPQFDWIKSNMSHKPQPVPPIFQPEVAADAIVWAATHKRRELYVGGSSVEAILGTKVAPGILDHYLANSAYSGQQTNEPADKDRGNNLWEPLPGDRGAHGRFDDRAQDSSMQLWATKNQDWLTLAAGAGLACVAFGVYLGSHQSGQVVSNKEDKDDEISESEIRQAIGQKLNQQMHRNSKPDNLQLLMGLARFGWDAFNKKPVKQEITEQLSS
;
A
#
# COMPACT_ATOMS: atom_id res chain seq x y z
N MET A 1 32.52 3.10 -4.76
CA MET A 1 31.17 2.62 -4.42
C MET A 1 31.32 1.17 -3.99
N ASN A 2 31.18 0.85 -2.70
CA ASN A 2 31.13 -0.56 -2.29
C ASN A 2 29.77 -1.09 -2.76
N ALA A 3 29.76 -1.82 -3.88
CA ALA A 3 28.54 -2.44 -4.36
C ALA A 3 28.10 -3.47 -3.30
N SER A 4 27.04 -3.15 -2.55
CA SER A 4 26.44 -4.10 -1.65
C SER A 4 26.02 -5.33 -2.45
N LYS A 5 26.24 -6.53 -1.90
CA LYS A 5 25.80 -7.79 -2.51
C LYS A 5 24.31 -7.68 -2.91
N PRO A 6 23.92 -8.08 -4.14
CA PRO A 6 22.51 -8.13 -4.53
C PRO A 6 21.66 -8.96 -3.57
N GLU A 7 20.45 -8.47 -3.25
CA GLU A 7 19.46 -9.23 -2.47
C GLU A 7 18.99 -10.44 -3.27
N VAL A 8 18.89 -11.59 -2.61
CA VAL A 8 18.26 -12.79 -3.20
C VAL A 8 16.81 -12.86 -2.76
N VAL A 9 15.89 -12.80 -3.73
CA VAL A 9 14.44 -12.70 -3.48
C VAL A 9 13.72 -13.85 -4.15
N VAL A 10 12.81 -14.53 -3.44
CA VAL A 10 11.87 -15.49 -4.05
C VAL A 10 10.48 -14.88 -4.07
N ILE A 11 9.82 -14.91 -5.22
CA ILE A 11 8.47 -14.34 -5.39
C ILE A 11 7.56 -15.42 -5.96
N THR A 12 6.52 -15.79 -5.20
CA THR A 12 5.48 -16.70 -5.69
C THR A 12 4.39 -15.95 -6.45
N GLY A 13 3.82 -16.55 -7.49
CA GLY A 13 2.89 -15.87 -8.39
C GLY A 13 3.60 -14.81 -9.24
N ALA A 14 4.89 -14.99 -9.53
CA ALA A 14 5.74 -14.04 -10.25
C ALA A 14 5.35 -13.80 -11.72
N SER A 15 4.52 -14.68 -12.31
CA SER A 15 4.20 -14.64 -13.74
C SER A 15 3.31 -13.46 -14.14
N ALA A 16 2.47 -12.94 -13.22
CA ALA A 16 1.51 -11.88 -13.55
C ALA A 16 1.09 -11.02 -12.35
N GLY A 17 0.32 -9.96 -12.63
CA GLY A 17 -0.34 -9.14 -11.61
C GLY A 17 0.63 -8.48 -10.63
N ILE A 18 0.23 -8.43 -9.35
CA ILE A 18 1.04 -7.88 -8.25
C ILE A 18 2.41 -8.57 -8.17
N GLY A 19 2.47 -9.89 -8.38
CA GLY A 19 3.73 -10.64 -8.33
C GLY A 19 4.69 -10.16 -9.41
N ARG A 20 4.22 -9.99 -10.65
CA ARG A 20 5.00 -9.48 -11.77
C ARG A 20 5.47 -8.03 -11.54
N ALA A 21 4.61 -7.15 -11.04
CA ALA A 21 5.01 -5.79 -10.69
C ALA A 21 6.06 -5.77 -9.56
N THR A 22 5.93 -6.69 -8.59
CA THR A 22 6.91 -6.86 -7.50
C THR A 22 8.26 -7.34 -8.03
N VAL A 23 8.26 -8.28 -8.98
CA VAL A 23 9.46 -8.73 -9.70
C VAL A 23 10.16 -7.54 -10.35
N GLN A 24 9.44 -6.71 -11.11
CA GLN A 24 10.00 -5.51 -11.75
C GLN A 24 10.57 -4.53 -10.71
N ALA A 25 9.88 -4.34 -9.59
CA ALA A 25 10.31 -3.41 -8.53
C ALA A 25 11.61 -3.88 -7.84
N PHE A 26 11.77 -5.17 -7.56
CA PHE A 26 13.04 -5.72 -7.07
C PHE A 26 14.14 -5.73 -8.14
N ALA A 27 13.79 -5.99 -9.41
CA ALA A 27 14.76 -5.97 -10.50
C ALA A 27 15.40 -4.59 -10.69
N LYS A 28 14.63 -3.51 -10.57
CA LYS A 28 15.14 -2.12 -10.57
C LYS A 28 16.17 -1.85 -9.47
N ARG A 29 16.20 -2.67 -8.41
CA ARG A 29 17.19 -2.61 -7.32
C ARG A 29 18.40 -3.53 -7.57
N GLY A 30 18.46 -4.21 -8.72
CA GLY A 30 19.53 -5.14 -9.08
C GLY A 30 19.44 -6.51 -8.39
N ALA A 31 18.26 -6.89 -7.87
CA ALA A 31 18.10 -8.14 -7.14
C ALA A 31 18.29 -9.40 -8.03
N HIS A 32 18.66 -10.51 -7.38
CA HIS A 32 18.59 -11.85 -7.97
C HIS A 32 17.29 -12.52 -7.53
N ILE A 33 16.45 -12.92 -8.49
CA ILE A 33 15.05 -13.25 -8.24
C ILE A 33 14.72 -14.69 -8.67
N GLY A 34 14.27 -15.52 -7.72
CA GLY A 34 13.59 -16.78 -8.01
C GLY A 34 12.13 -16.51 -8.40
N LEU A 35 11.78 -16.79 -9.65
CA LEU A 35 10.45 -16.54 -10.21
C LEU A 35 9.61 -17.81 -10.13
N VAL A 36 8.67 -17.86 -9.19
CA VAL A 36 7.88 -19.08 -8.87
C VAL A 36 6.43 -18.88 -9.32
N ALA A 37 5.97 -19.65 -10.30
CA ALA A 37 4.57 -19.70 -10.74
C ALA A 37 4.33 -20.94 -11.63
N ARG A 38 3.08 -21.25 -12.00
CA ARG A 38 2.78 -22.39 -12.89
C ARG A 38 3.02 -22.10 -14.38
N SER A 39 2.77 -20.86 -14.83
CA SER A 39 2.85 -20.48 -16.24
C SER A 39 4.30 -20.25 -16.66
N LEU A 40 4.85 -21.10 -17.53
CA LEU A 40 6.19 -20.93 -18.09
C LEU A 40 6.28 -19.64 -18.93
N ASP A 41 5.35 -19.40 -19.86
CA ASP A 41 5.33 -18.22 -20.71
C ASP A 41 5.39 -16.91 -19.90
N GLY A 42 4.60 -16.83 -18.83
CA GLY A 42 4.60 -15.69 -17.93
C GLY A 42 5.87 -15.60 -17.09
N LEU A 43 6.50 -16.71 -16.70
CA LEU A 43 7.79 -16.66 -16.00
C LEU A 43 8.94 -16.22 -16.93
N GLU A 44 8.96 -16.68 -18.18
CA GLU A 44 9.95 -16.26 -19.17
C GLU A 44 9.81 -14.78 -19.51
N GLY A 45 8.57 -14.28 -19.62
CA GLY A 45 8.31 -12.85 -19.69
C GLY A 45 8.92 -12.08 -18.53
N ALA A 46 8.72 -12.57 -17.31
CA ALA A 46 9.23 -11.94 -16.10
C ALA A 46 10.75 -11.95 -16.10
N CYS A 47 11.38 -13.05 -16.52
CA CYS A 47 12.81 -13.17 -16.67
C CYS A 47 13.38 -12.08 -17.60
N ARG A 48 12.79 -11.91 -18.79
CA ARG A 48 13.22 -10.87 -19.76
C ARG A 48 13.14 -9.46 -19.18
N GLU A 49 12.09 -9.18 -18.41
CA GLU A 49 11.94 -7.89 -17.74
C GLU A 49 12.99 -7.69 -16.63
N VAL A 50 13.27 -8.72 -15.84
CA VAL A 50 14.30 -8.67 -14.79
C VAL A 50 15.67 -8.36 -15.38
N GLU A 51 16.06 -9.08 -16.44
CA GLU A 51 17.34 -8.90 -17.13
C GLU A 51 17.44 -7.49 -17.73
N LYS A 52 16.36 -6.99 -18.35
CA LYS A 52 16.30 -5.64 -18.91
C LYS A 52 16.44 -4.55 -17.84
N LEU A 53 15.95 -4.81 -16.62
CA LEU A 53 16.00 -3.87 -15.50
C LEU A 53 17.30 -3.99 -14.67
N GLY A 54 18.22 -4.88 -15.06
CA GLY A 54 19.56 -5.03 -14.45
C GLY A 54 19.62 -6.03 -13.29
N GLY A 55 18.58 -6.84 -13.08
CA GLY A 55 18.60 -7.97 -12.14
C GLY A 55 19.03 -9.28 -12.80
N LYS A 56 18.97 -10.38 -12.04
CA LYS A 56 19.04 -11.75 -12.58
C LYS A 56 17.81 -12.52 -12.15
N ALA A 57 17.34 -13.42 -12.99
CA ALA A 57 16.17 -14.24 -12.70
C ALA A 57 16.47 -15.73 -12.87
N LEU A 58 15.77 -16.55 -12.07
CA LEU A 58 15.70 -17.99 -12.24
C LEU A 58 14.23 -18.37 -12.43
N VAL A 59 13.90 -18.95 -13.58
CA VAL A 59 12.53 -19.39 -13.93
C VAL A 59 12.25 -20.74 -13.28
N LEU A 60 11.23 -20.80 -12.43
CA LEU A 60 10.88 -21.98 -11.64
C LEU A 60 9.39 -22.30 -11.79
N PRO A 61 8.98 -23.05 -12.82
CA PRO A 61 7.63 -23.59 -12.93
C PRO A 61 7.30 -24.42 -11.69
N THR A 62 6.33 -23.97 -10.90
CA THR A 62 6.03 -24.53 -9.57
C THR A 62 4.56 -24.32 -9.25
N ASP A 63 3.88 -25.39 -8.84
CA ASP A 63 2.61 -25.28 -8.13
C ASP A 63 2.88 -25.11 -6.63
N VAL A 64 2.47 -23.97 -6.06
CA VAL A 64 2.66 -23.69 -4.63
C VAL A 64 1.79 -24.58 -3.74
N ALA A 65 0.78 -25.26 -4.28
CA ALA A 65 0.01 -26.26 -3.54
C ALA A 65 0.79 -27.57 -3.29
N ASP A 66 1.94 -27.76 -3.95
CA ASP A 66 2.81 -28.92 -3.76
C ASP A 66 4.05 -28.52 -2.93
N PRO A 67 4.15 -28.97 -1.66
CA PRO A 67 5.26 -28.58 -0.79
C PRO A 67 6.62 -29.08 -1.29
N GLU A 68 6.70 -30.18 -2.04
CA GLU A 68 7.96 -30.67 -2.58
C GLU A 68 8.46 -29.80 -3.72
N GLN A 69 7.55 -29.33 -4.60
CA GLN A 69 7.92 -28.41 -5.67
C GLN A 69 8.41 -27.07 -5.10
N VAL A 70 7.73 -26.54 -4.07
CA VAL A 70 8.16 -25.29 -3.40
C VAL A 70 9.55 -25.44 -2.77
N GLU A 71 9.82 -26.57 -2.12
CA GLU A 71 11.14 -26.84 -1.52
C GLU A 71 12.23 -26.98 -2.59
N LYS A 72 11.96 -27.69 -3.70
CA LYS A 72 12.89 -27.81 -4.84
C LYS A 72 13.19 -26.45 -5.46
N ALA A 73 12.18 -25.61 -5.65
CA ALA A 73 12.35 -24.25 -6.16
C ALA A 73 13.24 -23.41 -5.23
N ALA A 74 13.01 -23.48 -3.92
CA ALA A 74 13.82 -22.78 -2.94
C ALA A 74 15.29 -23.26 -2.93
N ALA A 75 15.53 -24.56 -3.08
CA ALA A 75 16.87 -25.13 -3.16
C ALA A 75 17.61 -24.67 -4.43
N ALA A 76 16.95 -24.67 -5.58
CA ALA A 76 17.51 -24.21 -6.84
C ALA A 76 17.92 -22.72 -6.78
N VAL A 77 17.14 -21.88 -6.06
CA VAL A 77 17.50 -20.47 -5.84
C VAL A 77 18.77 -20.34 -5.00
N GLU A 78 18.90 -21.09 -3.91
CA GLU A 78 20.11 -21.02 -3.08
C GLU A 78 21.35 -21.56 -3.78
N GLU A 79 21.19 -22.58 -4.62
CA GLU A 79 22.26 -23.08 -5.47
C GLU A 79 22.73 -22.03 -6.49
N ALA A 80 21.78 -21.34 -7.14
CA ALA A 80 22.10 -20.37 -8.18
C ALA A 80 22.61 -19.02 -7.65
N PHE A 81 22.00 -18.50 -6.58
CA PHE A 81 22.19 -17.12 -6.12
C PHE A 81 22.72 -17.00 -4.68
N GLY A 82 22.78 -18.10 -3.94
CA GLY A 82 23.12 -18.12 -2.51
C GLY A 82 21.91 -17.84 -1.62
N SER A 83 22.17 -17.60 -0.32
CA SER A 83 21.12 -17.50 0.71
C SER A 83 19.96 -16.57 0.33
N ILE A 84 18.73 -17.08 0.41
CA ILE A 84 17.51 -16.30 0.15
C ILE A 84 17.30 -15.26 1.25
N ASP A 85 17.37 -13.97 0.93
CA ASP A 85 17.20 -12.87 1.88
C ASP A 85 15.72 -12.53 2.13
N ILE A 86 14.92 -12.56 1.07
CA ILE A 86 13.50 -12.18 1.10
C ILE A 86 12.65 -13.26 0.43
N TRP A 87 11.56 -13.65 1.09
CA TRP A 87 10.54 -14.54 0.53
C TRP A 87 9.20 -13.83 0.46
N VAL A 88 8.62 -13.70 -0.73
CA VAL A 88 7.32 -13.07 -0.96
C VAL A 88 6.29 -14.14 -1.33
N ASN A 89 5.38 -14.43 -0.39
CA ASN A 89 4.19 -15.23 -0.69
C ASN A 89 3.12 -14.34 -1.31
N ASN A 90 2.85 -14.56 -2.59
CA ASN A 90 1.88 -13.79 -3.37
C ASN A 90 0.96 -14.66 -4.25
N ALA A 91 1.37 -15.88 -4.60
CA ALA A 91 0.58 -16.79 -5.44
C ALA A 91 -0.84 -17.02 -4.91
N MET A 92 -1.84 -16.93 -5.78
CA MET A 92 -3.21 -17.27 -5.43
C MET A 92 -3.94 -17.90 -6.63
N ALA A 93 -4.95 -18.70 -6.32
CA ALA A 93 -5.95 -19.15 -7.27
C ALA A 93 -7.30 -19.16 -6.57
N SER A 94 -8.35 -18.72 -7.26
CA SER A 94 -9.67 -18.65 -6.67
C SER A 94 -10.78 -18.71 -7.71
N ILE A 95 -12.01 -18.61 -7.23
CA ILE A 95 -13.24 -18.65 -8.00
C ILE A 95 -14.19 -17.57 -7.48
N LEU A 96 -14.83 -16.85 -8.40
CA LEU A 96 -15.91 -15.91 -8.11
C LEU A 96 -17.26 -16.59 -8.37
N SER A 97 -17.98 -16.95 -7.32
CA SER A 97 -19.23 -17.72 -7.43
C SER A 97 -20.15 -17.46 -6.25
N PRO A 98 -21.48 -17.42 -6.45
CA PRO A 98 -22.43 -17.67 -5.37
C PRO A 98 -22.03 -18.95 -4.63
N PHE A 99 -22.10 -18.94 -3.29
CA PHE A 99 -21.56 -20.03 -2.48
C PHE A 99 -22.19 -21.38 -2.81
N MET A 100 -23.51 -21.40 -3.00
CA MET A 100 -24.27 -22.63 -3.32
C MET A 100 -24.03 -23.15 -4.74
N GLU A 101 -23.38 -22.36 -5.59
CA GLU A 101 -23.03 -22.75 -6.97
C GLU A 101 -21.55 -23.16 -7.11
N MET A 102 -20.77 -23.02 -6.04
CA MET A 102 -19.34 -23.32 -6.07
C MET A 102 -19.10 -24.83 -5.97
N ASN A 103 -18.32 -25.38 -6.90
CA ASN A 103 -17.90 -26.77 -6.83
C ASN A 103 -16.91 -26.99 -5.66
N LEU A 104 -17.03 -28.13 -4.98
CA LEU A 104 -16.23 -28.44 -3.78
C LEU A 104 -14.73 -28.59 -4.08
N ASP A 105 -14.37 -29.16 -5.22
CA ASP A 105 -12.97 -29.33 -5.62
C ASP A 105 -12.35 -27.99 -5.97
N ASP A 106 -13.11 -27.07 -6.57
CA ASP A 106 -12.65 -25.69 -6.80
C ASP A 106 -12.41 -24.95 -5.47
N PHE A 107 -13.29 -25.14 -4.48
CA PHE A 107 -13.11 -24.56 -3.14
C PHE A 107 -11.85 -25.11 -2.47
N ARG A 108 -11.64 -26.43 -2.53
CA ARG A 108 -10.43 -27.09 -2.00
C ARG A 108 -9.19 -26.53 -2.69
N ARG A 109 -9.18 -26.49 -4.03
CA ARG A 109 -8.06 -25.98 -4.83
C ARG A 109 -7.72 -24.53 -4.48
N ALA A 110 -8.74 -23.67 -4.34
CA ALA A 110 -8.54 -22.29 -3.94
C ALA A 110 -7.87 -22.18 -2.56
N THR A 111 -8.24 -23.05 -1.62
CA THR A 111 -7.64 -23.13 -0.28
C THR A 111 -6.20 -23.66 -0.33
N GLU A 112 -5.95 -24.73 -1.07
CA GLU A 112 -4.62 -25.33 -1.22
C GLU A 112 -3.62 -24.31 -1.80
N VAL A 113 -3.98 -23.63 -2.88
CA VAL A 113 -3.09 -22.64 -3.51
C VAL A 113 -2.95 -21.39 -2.65
N THR A 114 -4.08 -20.79 -2.23
CA THR A 114 -4.07 -19.44 -1.63
C THR A 114 -3.68 -19.46 -0.16
N TYR A 115 -4.01 -20.52 0.59
CA TYR A 115 -3.63 -20.65 2.00
C TYR A 115 -2.45 -21.61 2.19
N LEU A 116 -2.58 -22.89 1.82
CA LEU A 116 -1.52 -23.85 2.09
C LEU A 116 -0.23 -23.53 1.34
N GLY A 117 -0.32 -22.94 0.14
CA GLY A 117 0.86 -22.44 -0.57
C GLY A 117 1.64 -21.36 0.20
N TYR A 118 0.97 -20.53 0.99
CA TYR A 118 1.64 -19.59 1.90
C TYR A 118 2.31 -20.32 3.07
N VAL A 119 1.67 -21.37 3.59
CA VAL A 119 2.26 -22.21 4.65
C VAL A 119 3.53 -22.88 4.13
N TYR A 120 3.48 -23.53 2.97
CA TYR A 120 4.62 -24.25 2.38
C TYR A 120 5.76 -23.31 1.98
N GLY A 121 5.44 -22.15 1.40
CA GLY A 121 6.43 -21.12 1.12
C GLY A 121 7.10 -20.59 2.39
N THR A 122 6.33 -20.35 3.44
CA THR A 122 6.85 -19.90 4.74
C THR A 122 7.73 -20.96 5.39
N MET A 123 7.35 -22.24 5.35
CA MET A 123 8.17 -23.35 5.84
C MET A 123 9.52 -23.42 5.09
N SER A 124 9.48 -23.34 3.76
CA SER A 124 10.68 -23.39 2.91
C SER A 124 11.61 -22.20 3.17
N ALA A 125 11.05 -21.01 3.38
CA ALA A 125 11.81 -19.83 3.78
C ALA A 125 12.44 -19.99 5.17
N LEU A 126 11.67 -20.43 6.18
CA LEU A 126 12.17 -20.57 7.56
C LEU A 126 13.25 -21.63 7.70
N LYS A 127 13.19 -22.75 6.96
CA LYS A 127 14.27 -23.75 6.92
C LYS A 127 15.63 -23.15 6.56
N ARG A 128 15.63 -22.08 5.77
CA ARG A 128 16.84 -21.37 5.29
C ARG A 128 17.17 -20.15 6.13
N MET A 129 16.15 -19.45 6.62
CA MET A 129 16.29 -18.19 7.36
C MET A 129 16.63 -18.40 8.84
N LYS A 130 16.02 -19.39 9.53
CA LYS A 130 16.26 -19.62 10.96
C LYS A 130 17.69 -20.05 11.28
N PRO A 131 18.35 -20.98 10.54
CA PRO A 131 19.73 -21.37 10.87
C PRO A 131 20.75 -20.24 10.80
N ARG A 132 20.51 -19.25 9.92
CA ARG A 132 21.33 -18.03 9.80
C ARG A 132 20.81 -16.86 10.64
N ASP A 133 19.67 -17.04 11.30
CA ASP A 133 18.91 -16.05 12.06
C ASP A 133 18.80 -14.68 11.37
N ARG A 134 18.43 -14.69 10.09
CA ARG A 134 18.18 -13.46 9.31
C ARG A 134 17.28 -13.78 8.13
N GLY A 135 16.52 -12.79 7.69
CA GLY A 135 15.65 -12.88 6.51
C GLY A 135 14.30 -12.22 6.74
N THR A 136 13.58 -11.94 5.65
CA THR A 136 12.24 -11.35 5.71
C THR A 136 11.25 -12.15 4.88
N ILE A 137 10.10 -12.46 5.47
CA ILE A 137 8.96 -13.12 4.82
C ILE A 137 7.84 -12.09 4.67
N VAL A 138 7.41 -11.83 3.44
CA VAL A 138 6.30 -10.94 3.13
C VAL A 138 5.09 -11.76 2.71
N GLN A 139 4.00 -11.63 3.47
CA GLN A 139 2.70 -12.20 3.13
C GLN A 139 1.88 -11.15 2.38
N VAL A 140 1.61 -11.36 1.08
CA VAL A 140 0.69 -10.49 0.34
C VAL A 140 -0.74 -10.82 0.76
N GLY A 141 -1.28 -9.96 1.61
CA GLY A 141 -2.61 -10.03 2.19
C GLY A 141 -3.68 -9.37 1.32
N SER A 142 -4.83 -9.15 1.92
CA SER A 142 -6.00 -8.50 1.32
C SER A 142 -6.84 -7.85 2.42
N ALA A 143 -7.38 -6.66 2.17
CA ALA A 143 -8.41 -6.08 3.05
C ALA A 143 -9.60 -7.03 3.30
N LEU A 144 -9.85 -7.95 2.35
CA LEU A 144 -10.90 -8.96 2.45
C LEU A 144 -10.63 -10.05 3.52
N ALA A 145 -9.41 -10.12 4.08
CA ALA A 145 -9.11 -10.94 5.25
C ALA A 145 -9.78 -10.42 6.53
N TYR A 146 -10.12 -9.13 6.55
CA TYR A 146 -10.81 -8.46 7.66
C TYR A 146 -12.28 -8.22 7.36
N ARG A 147 -12.58 -7.81 6.12
CA ARG A 147 -13.95 -7.59 5.66
C ARG A 147 -14.25 -8.42 4.43
N SER A 148 -14.81 -9.60 4.66
CA SER A 148 -15.26 -10.49 3.59
C SER A 148 -16.43 -9.90 2.79
N ILE A 149 -16.51 -10.26 1.52
CA ILE A 149 -17.55 -9.83 0.58
C ILE A 149 -18.23 -11.04 -0.06
N PRO A 150 -19.47 -10.89 -0.58
CA PRO A 150 -20.14 -11.97 -1.30
C PRO A 150 -19.32 -12.42 -2.52
N LEU A 151 -19.65 -13.61 -3.05
CA LEU A 151 -19.05 -14.23 -4.24
C LEU A 151 -17.61 -14.73 -4.08
N GLN A 152 -16.95 -14.42 -2.96
CA GLN A 152 -15.53 -14.72 -2.71
C GLN A 152 -15.30 -15.53 -1.43
N SER A 153 -16.22 -16.41 -1.04
CA SER A 153 -16.12 -17.15 0.23
C SER A 153 -14.83 -17.97 0.35
N ALA A 154 -14.42 -18.67 -0.71
CA ALA A 154 -13.17 -19.42 -0.74
C ALA A 154 -11.93 -18.52 -0.57
N TYR A 155 -11.87 -17.41 -1.32
CA TYR A 155 -10.77 -16.45 -1.23
C TYR A 155 -10.69 -15.78 0.14
N CYS A 156 -11.83 -15.30 0.65
CA CYS A 156 -11.92 -14.63 1.94
C CYS A 156 -11.51 -15.58 3.07
N GLY A 157 -12.02 -16.81 3.07
CA GLY A 157 -11.64 -17.84 4.04
C GLY A 157 -10.13 -18.11 4.03
N ALA A 158 -9.54 -18.30 2.85
CA ALA A 158 -8.10 -18.51 2.71
C ALA A 158 -7.27 -17.31 3.18
N LYS A 159 -7.65 -16.07 2.82
CA LYS A 159 -6.91 -14.86 3.24
C LYS A 159 -7.05 -14.58 4.74
N SER A 160 -8.19 -14.88 5.36
CA SER A 160 -8.34 -14.83 6.81
C SER A 160 -7.50 -15.91 7.51
N ALA A 161 -7.40 -17.12 6.94
CA ALA A 161 -6.55 -18.19 7.46
C ALA A 161 -5.06 -17.80 7.45
N ILE A 162 -4.58 -17.17 6.36
CA ILE A 162 -3.20 -16.64 6.28
C ILE A 162 -2.91 -15.66 7.42
N ARG A 163 -3.87 -14.78 7.76
CA ARG A 163 -3.70 -13.82 8.86
C ARG A 163 -3.55 -14.54 10.21
N GLY A 164 -4.45 -15.47 10.53
CA GLY A 164 -4.38 -16.25 11.77
C GLY A 164 -3.07 -17.05 11.87
N PHE A 165 -2.67 -17.72 10.79
CA PHE A 165 -1.39 -18.42 10.67
C PHE A 165 -0.20 -17.49 10.93
N THR A 166 -0.16 -16.33 10.29
CA THR A 166 0.92 -15.35 10.41
C THR A 166 1.01 -14.80 11.84
N ASP A 167 -0.14 -14.59 12.50
CA ASP A 167 -0.20 -14.12 13.88
C ASP A 167 0.36 -15.15 14.86
N SER A 168 0.01 -16.43 14.71
CA SER A 168 0.56 -17.53 15.51
C SER A 168 2.08 -17.65 15.32
N LEU A 169 2.54 -17.77 14.08
CA LEU A 169 3.95 -17.96 13.76
C LEU A 169 4.81 -16.79 14.28
N ARG A 170 4.31 -15.56 14.22
CA ARG A 170 5.05 -14.41 14.73
C ARG A 170 5.29 -14.52 16.25
N CYS A 171 4.33 -15.03 17.01
CA CYS A 171 4.51 -15.26 18.44
C CYS A 171 5.61 -16.30 18.71
N GLU A 172 5.68 -17.37 17.91
CA GLU A 172 6.75 -18.36 17.99
C GLU A 172 8.12 -17.74 17.68
N LEU A 173 8.23 -16.94 16.63
CA LEU A 173 9.49 -16.25 16.30
C LEU A 173 9.95 -15.29 17.40
N ILE A 174 9.01 -14.61 18.08
CA ILE A 174 9.31 -13.76 19.24
C ILE A 174 9.76 -14.61 20.43
N HIS A 175 9.07 -15.70 20.73
CA HIS A 175 9.42 -16.62 21.80
C HIS A 175 10.85 -17.17 21.63
N ASP A 176 11.20 -17.53 20.40
CA ASP A 176 12.52 -18.03 20.02
C ASP A 176 13.61 -16.96 19.96
N ASN A 177 13.27 -15.67 20.19
CA ASN A 177 14.16 -14.52 20.01
C ASN A 177 14.80 -14.45 18.60
N SER A 178 14.06 -14.87 17.57
CA SER A 178 14.58 -14.90 16.21
C SER A 178 14.63 -13.50 15.57
N ASN A 179 15.69 -13.24 14.82
CA ASN A 179 15.85 -12.05 13.98
C ASN A 179 15.22 -12.20 12.58
N VAL A 180 14.54 -13.31 12.30
CA VAL A 180 13.73 -13.45 11.08
C VAL A 180 12.46 -12.61 11.20
N HIS A 181 12.18 -11.80 10.18
CA HIS A 181 11.02 -10.93 10.17
C HIS A 181 9.90 -11.48 9.31
N ILE A 182 8.66 -11.33 9.78
CA ILE A 182 7.46 -11.66 9.03
C ILE A 182 6.49 -10.48 9.05
N THR A 183 6.07 -10.06 7.86
CA THR A 183 5.18 -8.93 7.66
C THR A 183 4.04 -9.30 6.71
N MET A 184 2.91 -8.61 6.84
CA MET A 184 1.75 -8.79 5.97
C MET A 184 1.37 -7.46 5.32
N VAL A 185 1.16 -7.46 4.01
CA VAL A 185 0.79 -6.26 3.24
C VAL A 185 -0.63 -6.43 2.73
N GLN A 186 -1.58 -5.69 3.28
CA GLN A 186 -3.00 -5.78 2.94
C GLN A 186 -3.30 -4.96 1.69
N MET A 187 -3.65 -5.66 0.62
CA MET A 187 -3.90 -5.05 -0.68
C MET A 187 -5.32 -4.51 -0.81
N PRO A 188 -5.50 -3.38 -1.55
CA PRO A 188 -6.79 -2.91 -2.01
C PRO A 188 -7.19 -3.71 -3.27
N ALA A 189 -8.22 -3.24 -3.97
CA ALA A 189 -8.49 -3.74 -5.31
C ALA A 189 -7.45 -3.19 -6.30
N VAL A 190 -6.86 -4.08 -7.10
CA VAL A 190 -5.73 -3.77 -7.99
C VAL A 190 -6.07 -4.14 -9.42
N ASN A 191 -5.65 -3.32 -10.38
CA ASN A 191 -5.76 -3.58 -11.81
C ASN A 191 -4.80 -4.69 -12.25
N THR A 192 -5.18 -5.94 -12.00
CA THR A 192 -4.42 -7.12 -12.46
C THR A 192 -5.20 -7.89 -13.52
N PRO A 193 -4.53 -8.70 -14.36
CA PRO A 193 -5.22 -9.49 -15.37
C PRO A 193 -6.00 -10.68 -14.77
N GLN A 194 -6.06 -10.81 -13.43
CA GLN A 194 -6.83 -11.86 -12.75
C GLN A 194 -8.30 -11.90 -13.17
N PHE A 195 -8.91 -10.75 -13.42
CA PHE A 195 -10.35 -10.66 -13.73
C PHE A 195 -10.68 -11.23 -15.10
N ASP A 196 -9.67 -11.38 -15.97
CA ASP A 196 -9.83 -11.91 -17.31
C ASP A 196 -9.73 -13.45 -17.35
N TRP A 197 -9.14 -14.09 -16.32
CA TRP A 197 -8.97 -15.56 -16.27
C TRP A 197 -9.45 -16.24 -14.99
N ILE A 198 -9.85 -15.50 -13.97
CA ILE A 198 -10.33 -16.11 -12.73
C ILE A 198 -11.56 -16.96 -13.04
N LYS A 199 -11.62 -18.19 -12.52
CA LYS A 199 -12.82 -19.03 -12.69
C LYS A 199 -14.01 -18.27 -12.10
N SER A 200 -15.13 -18.23 -12.81
CA SER A 200 -16.31 -17.51 -12.33
C SER A 200 -17.60 -18.14 -12.81
N ASN A 201 -18.56 -18.24 -11.90
CA ASN A 201 -19.94 -18.64 -12.17
C ASN A 201 -20.89 -17.42 -12.22
N MET A 202 -20.34 -16.20 -12.24
CA MET A 202 -21.13 -14.97 -12.32
C MET A 202 -21.74 -14.80 -13.71
N SER A 203 -22.84 -14.06 -13.80
CA SER A 203 -23.54 -13.78 -15.06
C SER A 203 -22.84 -12.73 -15.93
N HIS A 204 -22.03 -11.87 -15.32
CA HIS A 204 -21.31 -10.79 -16.00
C HIS A 204 -19.80 -10.86 -15.74
N LYS A 205 -19.02 -10.20 -16.60
CA LYS A 205 -17.56 -10.24 -16.49
C LYS A 205 -17.09 -9.68 -15.14
N PRO A 206 -16.13 -10.35 -14.48
CA PRO A 206 -15.54 -9.86 -13.24
C PRO A 206 -14.84 -8.50 -13.39
N GLN A 207 -14.82 -7.74 -12.30
CA GLN A 207 -13.99 -6.56 -12.13
C GLN A 207 -13.58 -6.35 -10.67
N PRO A 208 -12.52 -5.58 -10.39
CA PRO A 208 -12.18 -5.15 -9.04
C PRO A 208 -13.24 -4.21 -8.48
N VAL A 209 -13.52 -4.34 -7.18
CA VAL A 209 -14.40 -3.39 -6.45
C VAL A 209 -13.65 -2.08 -6.27
N PRO A 210 -14.13 -0.94 -6.81
CA PRO A 210 -13.44 0.34 -6.67
C PRO A 210 -13.29 0.80 -5.22
N PRO A 211 -12.29 1.63 -4.88
CA PRO A 211 -11.28 2.23 -5.78
C PRO A 211 -10.22 1.22 -6.27
N ILE A 212 -9.77 1.40 -7.52
CA ILE A 212 -8.80 0.52 -8.19
C ILE A 212 -7.44 1.20 -8.19
N PHE A 213 -6.39 0.45 -7.86
CA PHE A 213 -5.00 0.92 -7.90
C PHE A 213 -4.19 0.15 -8.94
N GLN A 214 -3.12 0.75 -9.46
CA GLN A 214 -2.19 0.04 -10.32
C GLN A 214 -1.34 -0.99 -9.55
N PRO A 215 -0.89 -2.08 -10.20
CA PRO A 215 -0.01 -3.09 -9.60
C PRO A 215 1.26 -2.52 -8.95
N GLU A 216 1.78 -1.43 -9.48
CA GLU A 216 2.99 -0.75 -9.00
C GLU A 216 2.83 -0.22 -7.57
N VAL A 217 1.61 0.21 -7.20
CA VAL A 217 1.31 0.68 -5.84
C VAL A 217 1.45 -0.46 -4.85
N ALA A 218 0.98 -1.66 -5.21
CA ALA A 218 1.13 -2.87 -4.41
C ALA A 218 2.59 -3.34 -4.36
N ALA A 219 3.30 -3.29 -5.49
CA ALA A 219 4.71 -3.66 -5.58
C ALA A 219 5.60 -2.76 -4.72
N ASP A 220 5.39 -1.44 -4.76
CA ASP A 220 6.10 -0.47 -3.92
C ASP A 220 5.88 -0.76 -2.42
N ALA A 221 4.65 -1.08 -2.03
CA ALA A 221 4.34 -1.46 -0.65
C ALA A 221 5.04 -2.77 -0.23
N ILE A 222 5.08 -3.78 -1.10
CA ILE A 222 5.77 -5.06 -0.83
C ILE A 222 7.27 -4.84 -0.67
N VAL A 223 7.90 -4.12 -1.61
CA VAL A 223 9.35 -3.83 -1.56
C VAL A 223 9.69 -3.04 -0.30
N TRP A 224 8.90 -2.03 0.04
CA TRP A 224 9.10 -1.25 1.26
C TRP A 224 8.94 -2.11 2.52
N ALA A 225 7.90 -2.95 2.59
CA ALA A 225 7.67 -3.84 3.73
C ALA A 225 8.77 -4.91 3.87
N ALA A 226 9.40 -5.34 2.77
CA ALA A 226 10.50 -6.29 2.80
C ALA A 226 11.78 -5.74 3.46
N THR A 227 11.95 -4.41 3.50
CA THR A 227 13.15 -3.77 4.06
C THR A 227 12.89 -2.99 5.35
N HIS A 228 11.62 -2.88 5.80
CA HIS A 228 11.25 -2.14 7.01
C HIS A 228 10.55 -3.08 8.00
N LYS A 229 10.97 -3.06 9.27
CA LYS A 229 10.42 -3.92 10.33
C LYS A 229 9.04 -3.43 10.79
N ARG A 230 8.01 -3.63 9.96
CA ARG A 230 6.61 -3.37 10.30
C ARG A 230 5.83 -4.67 10.42
N ARG A 231 4.95 -4.76 11.42
CA ARG A 231 4.08 -5.93 11.62
C ARG A 231 3.14 -6.15 10.43
N GLU A 232 2.51 -5.07 9.99
CA GLU A 232 1.49 -5.05 8.95
C GLU A 232 1.51 -3.70 8.25
N LEU A 233 1.21 -3.70 6.95
CA LEU A 233 1.09 -2.51 6.12
C LEU A 233 -0.26 -2.56 5.39
N TYR A 234 -1.03 -1.47 5.46
CA TYR A 234 -2.25 -1.32 4.67
C TYR A 234 -1.94 -0.53 3.41
N VAL A 235 -2.53 -0.91 2.29
CA VAL A 235 -2.36 -0.23 1.00
C VAL A 235 -3.72 0.27 0.54
N GLY A 236 -3.85 1.58 0.39
CA GLY A 236 -5.09 2.27 0.05
C GLY A 236 -5.95 2.62 1.28
N GLY A 237 -6.55 3.81 1.28
CA GLY A 237 -7.49 4.25 2.33
C GLY A 237 -8.70 3.33 2.47
N SER A 238 -9.16 2.76 1.36
CA SER A 238 -10.26 1.78 1.33
C SER A 238 -9.97 0.53 2.15
N SER A 239 -8.71 0.08 2.21
CA SER A 239 -8.31 -1.04 3.05
C SER A 239 -8.45 -0.70 4.54
N VAL A 240 -8.09 0.52 4.93
CA VAL A 240 -8.24 1.01 6.32
C VAL A 240 -9.73 1.15 6.68
N GLU A 241 -10.52 1.75 5.80
CA GLU A 241 -11.97 1.92 5.98
C GLU A 241 -12.70 0.59 6.15
N ALA A 242 -12.41 -0.40 5.29
CA ALA A 242 -13.02 -1.72 5.38
C ALA A 242 -12.71 -2.41 6.73
N ILE A 243 -11.49 -2.27 7.23
CA ILE A 243 -11.03 -2.86 8.49
C ILE A 243 -11.69 -2.18 9.69
N LEU A 244 -11.72 -0.84 9.71
CA LEU A 244 -12.30 -0.08 10.81
C LEU A 244 -13.83 -0.18 10.83
N GLY A 245 -14.49 -0.09 9.68
CA GLY A 245 -15.94 -0.16 9.58
C GLY A 245 -16.51 -1.45 10.15
N THR A 246 -15.87 -2.59 9.86
CA THR A 246 -16.31 -3.92 10.33
C THR A 246 -16.31 -4.02 11.86
N LYS A 247 -15.38 -3.33 12.54
CA LYS A 247 -15.30 -3.32 14.01
C LYS A 247 -16.41 -2.52 14.67
N VAL A 248 -17.01 -1.55 13.96
CA VAL A 248 -17.95 -0.58 14.53
C VAL A 248 -19.40 -0.98 14.28
N ALA A 249 -19.74 -1.43 13.07
CA ALA A 249 -21.13 -1.73 12.70
C ALA A 249 -21.24 -2.86 11.64
N PRO A 250 -20.94 -4.12 12.00
CA PRO A 250 -20.87 -5.22 11.02
C PRO A 250 -22.20 -5.48 10.31
N GLY A 251 -23.34 -5.48 11.01
CA GLY A 251 -24.65 -5.78 10.41
C GLY A 251 -25.11 -4.74 9.38
N ILE A 252 -24.84 -3.44 9.62
CA ILE A 252 -25.15 -2.38 8.65
C ILE A 252 -24.29 -2.56 7.39
N LEU A 253 -23.02 -2.90 7.57
CA LEU A 253 -22.12 -3.16 6.46
C LEU A 253 -22.47 -4.45 5.73
N ASP A 254 -23.02 -5.47 6.38
CA ASP A 254 -23.51 -6.68 5.71
C ASP A 254 -24.64 -6.35 4.74
N HIS A 255 -25.63 -5.57 5.18
CA HIS A 255 -26.74 -5.13 4.31
C HIS A 255 -26.26 -4.22 3.17
N TYR A 256 -25.32 -3.32 3.44
CA TYR A 256 -24.73 -2.48 2.40
C TYR A 256 -23.99 -3.32 1.34
N LEU A 257 -23.11 -4.23 1.77
CA LEU A 257 -22.28 -5.03 0.85
C LEU A 257 -23.08 -6.12 0.13
N ALA A 258 -24.20 -6.59 0.68
CA ALA A 258 -25.08 -7.56 0.04
C ALA A 258 -25.51 -7.11 -1.37
N ASN A 259 -25.74 -5.81 -1.58
CA ASN A 259 -26.10 -5.25 -2.88
C ASN A 259 -24.91 -4.59 -3.59
N SER A 260 -24.19 -3.71 -2.90
CA SER A 260 -23.14 -2.88 -3.50
C SER A 260 -21.89 -3.68 -3.91
N ALA A 261 -21.41 -4.61 -3.07
CA ALA A 261 -20.24 -5.42 -3.40
C ALA A 261 -20.58 -6.59 -4.31
N TYR A 262 -21.83 -7.10 -4.29
CA TYR A 262 -22.25 -8.15 -5.22
C TYR A 262 -22.27 -7.63 -6.67
N SER A 263 -22.92 -6.48 -6.89
CA SER A 263 -22.96 -5.82 -8.20
C SER A 263 -21.61 -5.18 -8.57
N GLY A 264 -20.90 -4.58 -7.60
CA GLY A 264 -19.62 -3.90 -7.83
C GLY A 264 -18.49 -4.81 -8.34
N GLN A 265 -18.59 -6.12 -8.12
CA GLN A 265 -17.65 -7.12 -8.64
C GLN A 265 -17.89 -7.50 -10.11
N GLN A 266 -18.93 -6.96 -10.73
CA GLN A 266 -19.36 -7.30 -12.09
C GLN A 266 -19.40 -6.04 -12.96
N THR A 267 -19.03 -6.19 -14.23
CA THR A 267 -19.30 -5.18 -15.26
C THR A 267 -20.72 -5.32 -15.80
N ASN A 268 -21.12 -4.44 -16.71
CA ASN A 268 -22.38 -4.58 -17.46
C ASN A 268 -22.24 -5.53 -18.67
N GLU A 269 -21.06 -6.08 -18.93
CA GLU A 269 -20.84 -7.02 -20.03
C GLU A 269 -21.16 -8.46 -19.59
N PRO A 270 -21.93 -9.23 -20.38
CA PRO A 270 -22.19 -10.63 -20.08
C PRO A 270 -20.89 -11.46 -19.96
N ALA A 271 -20.89 -12.43 -19.06
CA ALA A 271 -19.80 -13.38 -18.93
C ALA A 271 -19.75 -14.31 -20.14
N ASP A 272 -18.56 -14.51 -20.67
CA ASP A 272 -18.30 -15.57 -21.65
C ASP A 272 -18.21 -16.92 -20.93
N LYS A 273 -19.10 -17.85 -21.28
CA LYS A 273 -19.20 -19.18 -20.65
C LYS A 273 -18.12 -20.13 -21.13
N ASP A 274 -17.56 -19.90 -22.32
CA ASP A 274 -16.57 -20.77 -22.94
C ASP A 274 -15.13 -20.29 -22.68
N ARG A 275 -14.96 -19.19 -21.93
CA ARG A 275 -13.64 -18.65 -21.61
C ARG A 275 -12.84 -19.63 -20.74
N GLY A 276 -11.57 -19.80 -21.08
CA GLY A 276 -10.61 -20.51 -20.22
C GLY A 276 -10.42 -19.83 -18.86
N ASN A 277 -9.98 -20.59 -17.86
CA ASN A 277 -9.65 -20.07 -16.53
C ASN A 277 -8.33 -20.64 -15.99
N ASN A 278 -7.80 -20.02 -14.93
CA ASN A 278 -6.49 -20.36 -14.38
C ASN A 278 -6.50 -21.25 -13.11
N LEU A 279 -7.66 -21.79 -12.71
CA LEU A 279 -7.77 -22.42 -11.39
C LEU A 279 -6.95 -23.72 -11.30
N TRP A 280 -7.10 -24.58 -12.30
CA TRP A 280 -6.44 -25.88 -12.37
C TRP A 280 -5.14 -25.79 -13.17
N GLU A 281 -5.23 -25.34 -14.42
CA GLU A 281 -4.10 -25.16 -15.33
C GLU A 281 -3.81 -23.68 -15.61
N PRO A 282 -2.56 -23.29 -15.88
CA PRO A 282 -2.26 -21.97 -16.40
C PRO A 282 -2.85 -21.80 -17.81
N LEU A 283 -3.28 -20.57 -18.14
CA LEU A 283 -3.62 -20.23 -19.52
C LEU A 283 -2.34 -19.93 -20.32
N PRO A 284 -2.34 -20.22 -21.64
CA PRO A 284 -1.21 -19.91 -22.51
C PRO A 284 -1.01 -18.39 -22.64
N GLY A 285 0.25 -18.00 -22.89
CA GLY A 285 0.68 -16.62 -23.13
C GLY A 285 1.14 -15.86 -21.89
N ASP A 286 2.02 -14.88 -22.11
CA ASP A 286 2.39 -13.89 -21.10
C ASP A 286 1.31 -12.81 -21.00
N ARG A 287 0.92 -12.50 -19.76
CA ARG A 287 -0.15 -11.55 -19.46
C ARG A 287 0.33 -10.31 -18.72
N GLY A 288 1.59 -10.29 -18.28
CA GLY A 288 2.18 -9.14 -17.61
C GLY A 288 1.53 -8.76 -16.27
N ALA A 289 1.83 -7.55 -15.81
CA ALA A 289 1.39 -7.03 -14.52
C ALA A 289 -0.03 -6.43 -14.54
N HIS A 290 -0.42 -5.78 -15.63
CA HIS A 290 -1.64 -4.95 -15.71
C HIS A 290 -2.85 -5.74 -16.23
N GLY A 291 -4.02 -5.42 -15.67
CA GLY A 291 -5.30 -5.82 -16.23
C GLY A 291 -5.88 -4.76 -17.16
N ARG A 292 -7.11 -4.99 -17.63
CA ARG A 292 -7.84 -4.11 -18.56
C ARG A 292 -8.42 -2.83 -17.95
N PHE A 293 -8.03 -2.43 -16.73
CA PHE A 293 -8.63 -1.30 -16.01
C PHE A 293 -7.73 -0.09 -15.84
N ASP A 294 -6.74 0.10 -16.73
CA ASP A 294 -5.77 1.20 -16.64
C ASP A 294 -6.44 2.58 -16.57
N ASP A 295 -7.47 2.82 -17.38
CA ASP A 295 -8.20 4.10 -17.42
C ASP A 295 -8.94 4.45 -16.10
N ARG A 296 -9.10 3.49 -15.19
CA ARG A 296 -9.78 3.64 -13.90
C ARG A 296 -8.86 3.46 -12.70
N ALA A 297 -7.63 3.02 -12.93
CA ALA A 297 -6.69 2.68 -11.89
C ALA A 297 -5.88 3.90 -11.45
N GLN A 298 -5.62 4.01 -10.16
CA GLN A 298 -4.81 5.08 -9.58
C GLN A 298 -3.35 4.64 -9.46
N ASP A 299 -2.42 5.47 -9.94
CA ASP A 299 -0.98 5.21 -9.88
C ASP A 299 -0.36 5.47 -8.51
N SER A 300 -1.13 6.05 -7.57
CA SER A 300 -0.63 6.42 -6.25
C SER A 300 -1.67 6.23 -5.16
N SER A 301 -1.19 6.08 -3.92
CA SER A 301 -2.03 5.99 -2.72
C SER A 301 -1.49 6.96 -1.67
N MET A 302 -2.28 8.00 -1.35
CA MET A 302 -1.93 8.97 -0.30
C MET A 302 -1.74 8.29 1.07
N GLN A 303 -2.53 7.26 1.36
CA GLN A 303 -2.41 6.49 2.60
C GLN A 303 -1.09 5.72 2.65
N LEU A 304 -0.66 5.10 1.54
CA LEU A 304 0.63 4.42 1.46
C LEU A 304 1.77 5.43 1.61
N TRP A 305 1.68 6.58 0.92
CA TRP A 305 2.64 7.66 1.06
C TRP A 305 2.75 8.13 2.51
N ALA A 306 1.64 8.39 3.19
CA ALA A 306 1.64 8.82 4.59
C ALA A 306 2.27 7.77 5.51
N THR A 307 2.00 6.48 5.26
CA THR A 307 2.57 5.38 6.04
C THR A 307 4.07 5.27 5.87
N LYS A 308 4.57 5.38 4.62
CA LYS A 308 6.00 5.36 4.30
C LYS A 308 6.75 6.58 4.87
N ASN A 309 6.06 7.70 5.06
CA ASN A 309 6.61 8.96 5.59
C ASN A 309 6.22 9.23 7.05
N GLN A 310 5.73 8.22 7.78
CA GLN A 310 5.19 8.40 9.14
C GLN A 310 6.22 9.01 10.11
N ASP A 311 7.49 8.64 10.01
CA ASP A 311 8.54 9.15 10.89
C ASP A 311 8.73 10.67 10.68
N TRP A 312 8.74 11.11 9.42
CA TRP A 312 8.83 12.53 9.07
C TRP A 312 7.57 13.30 9.48
N LEU A 313 6.38 12.73 9.26
CA LEU A 313 5.11 13.34 9.69
C LEU A 313 5.02 13.49 11.20
N THR A 314 5.53 12.51 11.96
CA THR A 314 5.56 12.54 13.42
C THR A 314 6.53 13.60 13.91
N LEU A 315 7.71 13.72 13.29
CA LEU A 315 8.67 14.79 13.58
C LEU A 315 8.08 16.17 13.27
N ALA A 316 7.44 16.33 12.12
CA ALA A 316 6.80 17.59 11.72
C ALA A 316 5.67 17.99 12.68
N ALA A 317 4.83 17.04 13.10
CA ALA A 317 3.78 17.27 14.09
C ALA A 317 4.36 17.66 15.46
N GLY A 318 5.43 16.98 15.90
CA GLY A 318 6.15 17.31 17.13
C GLY A 318 6.75 18.72 17.10
N ALA A 319 7.38 19.10 15.99
CA ALA A 319 7.91 20.44 15.80
C ALA A 319 6.80 21.50 15.78
N GLY A 320 5.66 21.22 15.13
CA GLY A 320 4.50 22.10 15.12
C GLY A 320 3.93 22.33 16.53
N LEU A 321 3.75 21.26 17.32
CA LEU A 321 3.31 21.36 18.71
C LEU A 321 4.31 22.13 19.58
N ALA A 322 5.62 21.93 19.37
CA ALA A 322 6.65 22.69 20.07
C ALA A 322 6.60 24.18 19.74
N CYS A 323 6.40 24.54 18.46
CA CYS A 323 6.23 25.93 18.05
C CYS A 323 4.97 26.57 18.66
N VAL A 324 3.85 25.84 18.72
CA VAL A 324 2.61 26.32 19.37
C VAL A 324 2.84 26.51 20.88
N ALA A 325 3.45 25.52 21.54
CA ALA A 325 3.76 25.62 22.97
C ALA A 325 4.72 26.77 23.27
N PHE A 326 5.73 26.99 22.43
CA PHE A 326 6.68 28.09 22.54
C PHE A 326 6.00 29.45 22.30
N GLY A 327 5.10 29.55 21.33
CA GLY A 327 4.28 30.74 21.09
C GLY A 327 3.37 31.08 22.27
N VAL A 328 2.72 30.07 22.87
CA VAL A 328 1.91 30.24 24.09
C VAL A 328 2.77 30.64 25.29
N TYR A 329 3.97 30.06 25.44
CA TYR A 329 4.92 30.43 26.49
C TYR A 329 5.42 31.88 26.35
N LEU A 330 5.79 32.31 25.15
CA LEU A 330 6.20 33.69 24.89
C LEU A 330 5.03 34.67 25.11
N GLY A 331 3.82 34.31 24.69
CA GLY A 331 2.62 35.12 24.92
C GLY A 331 2.29 35.27 26.41
N SER A 332 2.43 34.21 27.21
CA SER A 332 2.19 34.28 28.66
C SER A 332 3.29 35.05 29.41
N HIS A 333 4.55 35.01 28.95
CA HIS A 333 5.64 35.83 29.51
C HIS A 333 5.55 37.32 29.14
N GLN A 334 5.10 37.67 27.92
CA GLN A 334 4.82 39.07 27.58
C GLN A 334 3.63 39.61 28.38
N SER A 335 2.62 38.79 28.67
CA SER A 335 1.49 39.17 29.51
C SER A 335 1.88 39.44 30.97
N GLY A 336 2.91 38.74 31.47
CA GLY A 336 3.43 38.91 32.82
C GLY A 336 4.32 40.13 33.05
N GLN A 337 4.82 40.78 31.99
CA GLN A 337 5.65 41.99 32.09
C GLN A 337 4.88 43.31 31.89
N VAL A 338 3.59 43.28 31.55
CA VAL A 338 2.79 44.50 31.30
C VAL A 338 2.06 45.01 32.55
N VAL A 339 2.11 44.32 33.70
CA VAL A 339 1.59 44.86 34.98
C VAL A 339 2.71 45.56 35.78
N SER A 340 3.36 46.54 35.15
CA SER A 340 4.17 47.56 35.83
C SER A 340 4.63 48.61 34.82
N ASN A 341 3.69 49.38 34.27
CA ASN A 341 3.86 50.82 34.08
C ASN A 341 2.55 51.39 33.53
N LYS A 342 1.97 52.27 34.35
CA LYS A 342 0.80 53.08 34.03
C LYS A 342 1.29 54.35 33.33
N GLU A 343 0.46 54.86 32.43
CA GLU A 343 0.51 56.17 31.76
C GLU A 343 1.49 56.29 30.58
N ASP A 344 0.99 56.17 29.34
CA ASP A 344 0.57 57.35 28.57
C ASP A 344 -0.26 56.98 27.31
N LYS A 345 -0.95 57.99 26.80
CA LYS A 345 -2.14 58.02 25.92
C LYS A 345 -2.09 57.45 24.49
N ASP A 346 -3.29 57.03 24.08
CA ASP A 346 -4.00 57.14 22.78
C ASP A 346 -3.56 56.35 21.52
N ASP A 347 -4.61 55.95 20.78
CA ASP A 347 -4.70 55.27 19.48
C ASP A 347 -4.55 53.73 19.42
N GLU A 348 -5.50 53.01 20.01
CA GLU A 348 -5.77 51.60 19.70
C GLU A 348 -6.55 51.47 18.37
N ILE A 349 -5.89 50.94 17.34
CA ILE A 349 -6.56 50.44 16.12
C ILE A 349 -7.42 49.25 16.53
N SER A 350 -8.73 49.32 16.26
CA SER A 350 -9.69 48.31 16.68
C SER A 350 -9.39 46.97 15.99
N GLU A 351 -9.58 45.85 16.70
CA GLU A 351 -9.46 44.48 16.16
C GLU A 351 -10.33 44.28 14.89
N SER A 352 -11.41 45.07 14.76
CA SER A 352 -12.27 45.11 13.57
C SER A 352 -11.55 45.67 12.33
N GLU A 353 -10.68 46.68 12.49
CA GLU A 353 -9.96 47.32 11.40
C GLU A 353 -8.84 46.42 10.86
N ILE A 354 -8.17 45.66 11.74
CA ILE A 354 -7.18 44.66 11.36
C ILE A 354 -7.84 43.52 10.58
N ARG A 355 -8.99 43.01 11.04
CA ARG A 355 -9.75 41.97 10.33
C ARG A 355 -10.25 42.46 8.97
N GLN A 356 -10.66 43.73 8.87
CA GLN A 356 -11.12 44.33 7.62
C GLN A 356 -9.97 44.52 6.61
N ALA A 357 -8.79 44.95 7.08
CA ALA A 357 -7.58 45.09 6.24
C ALA A 357 -7.06 43.74 5.74
N ILE A 358 -7.07 42.70 6.57
CA ILE A 358 -6.71 41.33 6.18
C ILE A 358 -7.71 40.79 5.15
N GLY A 359 -9.00 41.00 5.37
CA GLY A 359 -10.06 40.59 4.44
C GLY A 359 -9.93 41.24 3.07
N GLN A 360 -9.62 42.54 2.99
CA GLN A 360 -9.44 43.24 1.72
C GLN A 360 -8.19 42.77 0.95
N LYS A 361 -7.06 42.52 1.64
CA LYS A 361 -5.83 42.01 1.00
C LYS A 361 -5.98 40.60 0.46
N LEU A 362 -6.64 39.71 1.20
CA LEU A 362 -6.93 38.34 0.75
C LEU A 362 -7.83 38.33 -0.49
N ASN A 363 -8.83 39.21 -0.53
CA ASN A 363 -9.74 39.30 -1.68
C ASN A 363 -9.03 39.85 -2.94
N GLN A 364 -8.09 40.80 -2.77
CA GLN A 364 -7.26 41.31 -3.88
C GLN A 364 -6.28 40.26 -4.44
N GLN A 365 -5.70 39.40 -3.59
CA GLN A 365 -4.80 38.32 -4.04
C GLN A 365 -5.53 37.18 -4.73
N MET A 366 -6.73 36.83 -4.26
CA MET A 366 -7.55 35.78 -4.89
C MET A 366 -8.04 36.16 -6.28
N HIS A 367 -8.29 37.45 -6.56
CA HIS A 367 -8.70 37.89 -7.89
C HIS A 367 -7.56 37.99 -8.92
N ARG A 368 -6.28 37.89 -8.52
CA ARG A 368 -5.13 37.99 -9.43
C ARG A 368 -4.60 36.64 -9.95
N ASN A 369 -4.90 35.50 -9.30
CA ASN A 369 -4.35 34.20 -9.68
C ASN A 369 -5.46 33.14 -9.84
N SER A 370 -5.66 32.62 -11.05
CA SER A 370 -6.68 31.62 -11.36
C SER A 370 -6.33 30.18 -10.95
N LYS A 371 -5.14 29.93 -10.37
CA LYS A 371 -4.78 28.72 -9.59
C LYS A 371 -3.62 29.05 -8.64
N PRO A 372 -3.81 29.06 -7.30
CA PRO A 372 -2.69 29.30 -6.40
C PRO A 372 -1.84 28.04 -6.23
N ASP A 373 -0.52 28.16 -6.37
CA ASP A 373 0.43 27.17 -5.88
C ASP A 373 0.41 27.21 -4.35
N ASN A 374 0.00 26.11 -3.72
CA ASN A 374 -0.19 26.01 -2.27
C ASN A 374 1.08 26.36 -1.49
N LEU A 375 2.27 26.15 -2.09
CA LEU A 375 3.54 26.51 -1.47
C LEU A 375 3.76 28.03 -1.44
N GLN A 376 3.36 28.76 -2.49
CA GLN A 376 3.46 30.22 -2.51
C GLN A 376 2.47 30.88 -1.56
N LEU A 377 1.26 30.31 -1.41
CA LEU A 377 0.27 30.79 -0.45
C LEU A 377 0.76 30.60 1.00
N LEU A 378 1.33 29.44 1.31
CA LEU A 378 1.92 29.14 2.62
C LEU A 378 3.14 30.01 2.92
N MET A 379 4.03 30.21 1.95
CA MET A 379 5.18 31.11 2.10
C MET A 379 4.76 32.57 2.27
N GLY A 380 3.71 33.02 1.57
CA GLY A 380 3.15 34.35 1.72
C GLY A 380 2.56 34.59 3.13
N LEU A 381 1.81 33.61 3.65
CA LEU A 381 1.25 33.66 5.00
C LEU A 381 2.33 33.59 6.09
N ALA A 382 3.36 32.76 5.91
CA ALA A 382 4.49 32.66 6.82
C ALA A 382 5.32 33.95 6.85
N ARG A 383 5.55 34.58 5.68
CA ARG A 383 6.28 35.85 5.58
C ARG A 383 5.49 37.02 6.16
N PHE A 384 4.18 37.08 5.92
CA PHE A 384 3.31 38.08 6.55
C PHE A 384 3.24 37.92 8.07
N GLY A 385 3.15 36.68 8.57
CA GLY A 385 3.22 36.39 10.01
C GLY A 385 4.57 36.77 10.61
N TRP A 386 5.67 36.55 9.90
CA TRP A 386 7.02 36.94 10.32
C TRP A 386 7.21 38.46 10.36
N ASP A 387 6.72 39.18 9.34
CA ASP A 387 6.82 40.64 9.24
C ASP A 387 5.87 41.36 10.23
N ALA A 388 4.72 40.76 10.55
CA ALA A 388 3.83 41.25 11.61
C ALA A 388 4.40 41.03 13.03
N PHE A 389 5.21 39.98 13.22
CA PHE A 389 5.82 39.64 14.51
C PHE A 389 7.10 40.45 14.79
N ASN A 390 7.92 40.72 13.76
CA ASN A 390 9.09 41.58 13.89
C ASN A 390 8.72 43.05 13.68
N LYS A 391 8.39 43.76 14.77
CA LYS A 391 8.17 45.22 14.83
C LYS A 391 9.35 46.00 14.21
N LYS A 392 9.32 46.23 12.89
CA LYS A 392 9.91 47.42 12.25
C LYS A 392 8.76 48.34 11.86
N PRO A 393 8.88 49.67 12.04
CA PRO A 393 7.75 50.56 11.96
C PRO A 393 7.32 50.75 10.49
N VAL A 394 6.27 50.04 10.08
CA VAL A 394 5.49 50.33 8.84
C VAL A 394 4.61 51.59 9.04
N LYS A 395 5.06 52.56 9.86
CA LYS A 395 4.40 53.87 10.03
C LYS A 395 4.99 54.95 9.11
N GLN A 396 6.16 54.73 8.50
CA GLN A 396 6.75 55.69 7.54
C GLN A 396 6.40 55.40 6.07
N GLU A 397 6.30 54.14 5.65
CA GLU A 397 6.07 53.79 4.23
C GLU A 397 4.61 54.01 3.75
N ILE A 398 3.62 54.01 4.65
CA ILE A 398 2.21 54.25 4.29
C ILE A 398 1.89 55.75 4.26
N THR A 399 2.64 56.58 4.98
CA THR A 399 2.42 58.03 5.02
C THR A 399 3.06 58.75 3.81
N GLU A 400 4.17 58.23 3.27
CA GLU A 400 4.81 58.79 2.06
C GLU A 400 4.11 58.40 0.74
N GLN A 401 3.40 57.27 0.68
CA GLN A 401 2.63 56.88 -0.53
C GLN A 401 1.21 57.45 -0.60
N LEU A 402 0.75 58.15 0.44
CA LEU A 402 -0.52 58.91 0.42
C LEU A 402 -0.31 60.43 0.36
N SER A 403 0.94 60.87 0.20
CA SER A 403 1.31 62.28 0.00
C SER A 403 2.17 62.54 -1.26
N SER A 404 2.22 61.58 -2.20
CA SER A 404 2.71 61.80 -3.58
C SER A 404 1.82 61.14 -4.63
#